data_AF-A0A848XZR2-F1
#
_entry.id   AF-A0A848XZR2-F1
#
_cell.length_a   1.000
_cell.length_b   1.000
_cell.length_c   1.000
_cell.angle_alpha   90.00
_cell.angle_beta   90.00
_cell.angle_gamma   90.00
#
_symmetry.space_group_name_H-M   'P 1'
#
loop_
_entity.id
_entity.type
_entity.pdbx_description
1 polymer ?
#
loop_
_entity_poly.entity_id
_entity_poly.type
_entity_poly.pdbx_seq_one_letter_code
_entity_poly.pdbx_strand_id
1 'polypeptide(L)'
;RWPSPGTVRTGYLDLNFLAADGRDGRLVGLWGDGDGDETDDFRTRDGRTLPTPPDFDTLYDVFAQSWRVRPEESLFTYGLGESTTTFTDLDFPERPATLDDLSPEDQRRAEAACREAGITDPDALRDCILDVGLTGDERFIASARAQQAPPELLSAPPLSIAGVWDTSYNLMRLNQDGEQITGTYEDGSRYVGGTFRDTVLDGFWWGEIAGVRCDTAHEGTHYWGRIRFTFMGANRFEGAWGYCDQDLNGGWEGSRR
;
A
#
# COMPACT_ATOMS: atom_id res chain seq x y z
N ARG A 1 6.80 8.26 3.33
CA ARG A 1 7.70 7.13 2.99
C ARG A 1 6.88 6.23 2.09
N TRP A 2 7.33 5.99 0.85
CA TRP A 2 6.74 4.96 0.01
C TRP A 2 6.80 3.62 0.78
N PRO A 3 5.72 2.82 0.85
CA PRO A 3 5.84 1.45 1.32
C PRO A 3 6.85 0.75 0.42
N SER A 4 7.79 0.03 1.02
CA SER A 4 8.88 -0.63 0.30
C SER A 4 8.30 -1.56 -0.77
N PRO A 5 8.57 -1.36 -2.08
CA PRO A 5 7.96 -2.13 -3.17
C PRO A 5 8.50 -3.57 -3.28
N GLY A 6 9.12 -4.08 -2.22
CA GLY A 6 9.70 -5.40 -2.17
C GLY A 6 10.51 -5.62 -0.90
N THR A 7 10.63 -6.88 -0.52
CA THR A 7 11.52 -7.30 0.56
C THR A 7 12.76 -7.91 -0.07
N VAL A 8 13.90 -7.20 0.01
CA VAL A 8 15.19 -7.76 -0.38
C VAL A 8 15.56 -8.80 0.66
N ARG A 9 15.76 -10.04 0.20
CA ARG A 9 16.21 -11.14 1.05
C ARG A 9 17.57 -11.63 0.56
N THR A 10 18.29 -12.32 1.42
CA THR A 10 19.62 -12.84 1.06
C THR A 10 19.47 -13.93 -0.01
N GLY A 11 19.70 -13.59 -1.27
CA GLY A 11 19.70 -14.52 -2.41
C GLY A 11 18.43 -14.51 -3.27
N TYR A 12 17.39 -13.76 -2.90
CA TYR A 12 16.16 -13.64 -3.70
C TYR A 12 15.40 -12.34 -3.37
N LEU A 13 14.41 -12.01 -4.19
CA LEU A 13 13.62 -10.79 -4.11
C LEU A 13 12.13 -11.11 -4.14
N ASP A 14 11.40 -10.66 -3.12
CA ASP A 14 9.94 -10.61 -3.18
C ASP A 14 9.54 -9.23 -3.70
N LEU A 15 8.83 -9.17 -4.83
CA LEU A 15 8.30 -7.93 -5.41
C LEU A 15 6.83 -7.75 -5.01
N ASN A 16 6.50 -6.61 -4.42
CA ASN A 16 5.13 -6.25 -4.09
C ASN A 16 4.80 -4.91 -4.74
N PHE A 17 3.72 -4.87 -5.51
CA PHE A 17 3.23 -3.65 -6.13
C PHE A 17 1.94 -3.21 -5.43
N LEU A 18 1.97 -2.01 -4.86
CA LEU A 18 0.82 -1.36 -4.26
C LEU A 18 0.54 -0.08 -5.03
N ALA A 19 -0.58 -0.05 -5.75
CA ALA A 19 -1.06 1.15 -6.39
C ALA A 19 -1.60 2.13 -5.34
N ALA A 20 -1.39 3.43 -5.56
CA ALA A 20 -2.06 4.45 -4.75
C ALA A 20 -3.54 4.54 -5.12
N ASP A 21 -4.39 4.90 -4.16
CA ASP A 21 -5.82 5.07 -4.38
C ASP A 21 -6.14 5.98 -5.59
N GLY A 22 -7.19 5.62 -6.34
CA GLY A 22 -7.63 6.35 -7.53
C GLY A 22 -6.76 6.15 -8.78
N ARG A 23 -5.93 5.10 -8.78
CA ARG A 23 -5.14 4.65 -9.94
C ARG A 23 -5.75 3.48 -10.69
N ASP A 24 -6.79 2.86 -10.15
CA ASP A 24 -7.52 1.74 -10.76
C ASP A 24 -7.98 2.08 -12.18
N GLY A 25 -7.73 1.17 -13.13
CA GLY A 25 -7.99 1.34 -14.55
C GLY A 25 -7.15 2.42 -15.25
N ARG A 26 -6.10 2.92 -14.59
CA ARG A 26 -5.18 3.94 -15.15
C ARG A 26 -3.74 3.45 -15.23
N LEU A 27 -3.45 2.26 -14.71
CA LEU A 27 -2.13 1.67 -14.82
C LEU A 27 -1.96 1.02 -16.19
N VAL A 28 -0.72 0.82 -16.59
CA VAL A 28 -0.36 0.02 -17.76
C VAL A 28 0.98 -0.65 -17.48
N GLY A 29 1.14 -1.89 -17.91
CA GLY A 29 2.41 -2.60 -17.80
C GLY A 29 2.23 -4.08 -17.54
N LEU A 30 3.24 -4.67 -16.92
CA LEU A 30 3.30 -6.12 -16.63
C LEU A 30 2.27 -6.59 -15.57
N TRP A 31 1.67 -5.67 -14.82
CA TRP A 31 0.67 -5.94 -13.76
C TRP A 31 -0.75 -5.55 -14.16
N GLY A 32 -1.01 -5.32 -15.46
CA GLY A 32 -2.33 -4.90 -15.92
C GLY A 32 -2.65 -3.44 -15.63
N ASP A 33 -3.94 -3.09 -15.60
CA ASP A 33 -4.41 -1.73 -15.36
C ASP A 33 -5.01 -1.50 -13.97
N GLY A 34 -5.26 -2.59 -13.24
CA GLY A 34 -5.73 -2.59 -11.86
C GLY A 34 -7.19 -2.17 -11.70
N ASP A 35 -8.05 -2.37 -12.70
CA ASP A 35 -9.49 -2.08 -12.61
C ASP A 35 -10.32 -3.18 -11.93
N GLY A 36 -9.72 -4.36 -11.72
CA GLY A 36 -10.36 -5.52 -11.09
C GLY A 36 -10.93 -6.54 -12.08
N ASP A 37 -10.75 -6.37 -13.39
CA ASP A 37 -11.08 -7.33 -14.44
C ASP A 37 -9.81 -8.03 -14.96
N GLU A 38 -9.58 -9.27 -14.52
CA GLU A 38 -8.42 -10.05 -14.97
C GLU A 38 -8.43 -10.36 -16.49
N THR A 39 -9.58 -10.23 -17.16
CA THR A 39 -9.75 -10.70 -18.53
C THR A 39 -9.08 -9.81 -19.57
N ASP A 40 -8.67 -8.58 -19.22
CA ASP A 40 -7.97 -7.66 -20.12
C ASP A 40 -6.60 -7.18 -19.62
N ASP A 41 -6.14 -7.68 -18.47
CA ASP A 41 -4.84 -7.33 -17.86
C ASP A 41 -3.63 -7.69 -18.73
N PHE A 42 -3.72 -8.77 -19.53
CA PHE A 42 -2.68 -9.14 -20.49
C PHE A 42 -2.73 -8.28 -21.76
N ARG A 43 -2.51 -6.98 -21.60
CA ARG A 43 -2.44 -6.01 -22.70
C ARG A 43 -1.01 -5.68 -23.08
N THR A 44 -0.68 -5.93 -24.34
CA THR A 44 0.60 -5.52 -24.92
C THR A 44 0.74 -4.00 -24.97
N ARG A 45 1.98 -3.49 -25.04
CA ARG A 45 2.27 -2.05 -25.01
C ARG A 45 1.54 -1.23 -26.09
N ASP A 46 1.25 -1.83 -27.26
CA ASP A 46 0.52 -1.18 -28.35
C ASP A 46 -1.02 -1.25 -28.20
N GLY A 47 -1.51 -1.84 -27.10
CA GLY A 47 -2.92 -1.87 -26.74
C GLY A 47 -3.67 -3.13 -27.14
N ARG A 48 -3.00 -4.14 -27.72
CA ARG A 48 -3.65 -5.42 -28.04
C ARG A 48 -3.78 -6.30 -26.79
N THR A 49 -4.99 -6.71 -26.47
CA THR A 49 -5.32 -7.68 -25.43
C THR A 49 -5.01 -9.11 -25.91
N LEU A 50 -4.42 -9.92 -25.05
CA LEU A 50 -4.06 -11.32 -25.28
C LEU A 50 -5.05 -12.26 -24.56
N PRO A 51 -5.01 -13.58 -24.81
CA PRO A 51 -5.78 -14.56 -24.04
C PRO A 51 -5.41 -14.52 -22.55
N THR A 52 -6.39 -14.81 -21.69
CA THR A 52 -6.20 -14.85 -20.22
C THR A 52 -6.55 -16.25 -19.68
N PRO A 53 -5.61 -16.94 -19.01
CA PRO A 53 -4.17 -16.65 -18.99
C PRO A 53 -3.53 -16.96 -20.36
N PRO A 54 -2.47 -16.24 -20.77
CA PRO A 54 -1.69 -16.60 -21.95
C PRO A 54 -0.90 -17.89 -21.69
N ASP A 55 -0.60 -18.65 -22.75
CA ASP A 55 0.40 -19.72 -22.66
C ASP A 55 1.82 -19.15 -22.48
N PHE A 56 2.78 -20.02 -22.16
CA PHE A 56 4.16 -19.64 -21.86
C PHE A 56 4.80 -18.81 -22.98
N ASP A 57 4.70 -19.29 -24.22
CA ASP A 57 5.28 -18.61 -25.39
C ASP A 57 4.62 -17.25 -25.60
N THR A 58 3.28 -17.15 -25.50
CA THR A 58 2.58 -15.87 -25.60
C THR A 58 2.97 -14.91 -24.48
N LEU A 59 3.17 -15.40 -23.25
CA LEU A 59 3.58 -14.59 -22.11
C LEU A 59 4.99 -14.03 -22.29
N TYR A 60 5.96 -14.85 -22.67
CA TYR A 60 7.37 -14.44 -22.71
C TYR A 60 7.82 -13.89 -24.07
N ASP A 61 7.30 -14.38 -25.19
CA ASP A 61 7.71 -13.95 -26.53
C ASP A 61 6.88 -12.77 -27.07
N VAL A 62 5.65 -12.60 -26.57
CA VAL A 62 4.75 -11.53 -27.03
C VAL A 62 4.53 -10.49 -25.95
N PHE A 63 3.96 -10.87 -24.80
CA PHE A 63 3.59 -9.92 -23.74
C PHE A 63 4.83 -9.26 -23.14
N ALA A 64 5.78 -10.04 -22.60
CA ALA A 64 6.99 -9.52 -21.96
C ALA A 64 7.86 -8.72 -22.95
N GLN A 65 8.02 -9.19 -24.19
CA GLN A 65 8.78 -8.47 -25.22
C GLN A 65 8.13 -7.12 -25.56
N SER A 66 6.80 -7.03 -25.60
CA SER A 66 6.11 -5.76 -25.88
C SER A 66 6.43 -4.68 -24.83
N TRP A 67 6.73 -5.08 -23.59
CA TRP A 67 7.03 -4.22 -22.46
C TRP A 67 8.52 -3.97 -22.21
N ARG A 68 9.42 -4.55 -23.01
CA ARG A 68 10.88 -4.36 -22.85
C ARG A 68 11.27 -2.89 -23.02
N VAL A 69 12.10 -2.38 -22.10
CA VAL A 69 12.57 -0.98 -22.13
C VAL A 69 13.60 -0.79 -23.23
N ARG A 70 13.40 0.19 -24.11
CA ARG A 70 14.36 0.57 -25.16
C ARG A 70 15.52 1.40 -24.58
N PRO A 71 16.71 1.42 -25.24
CA PRO A 71 17.85 2.20 -24.75
C PRO A 71 17.51 3.68 -24.49
N GLU A 72 16.67 4.27 -25.33
CA GLU A 72 16.27 5.69 -25.23
C GLU A 72 15.25 5.96 -24.12
N GLU A 73 14.57 4.93 -23.63
CA GLU A 73 13.58 5.01 -22.55
C GLU A 73 14.22 4.76 -21.17
N SER A 74 15.43 4.21 -21.14
CA SER A 74 16.06 3.80 -19.89
C SER A 74 16.58 5.01 -19.12
N LEU A 75 16.27 5.05 -17.83
CA LEU A 75 16.76 6.07 -16.89
C LEU A 75 18.00 5.62 -16.10
N PHE A 76 18.50 4.40 -16.36
CA PHE A 76 19.71 3.90 -15.70
C PHE A 76 20.97 4.46 -16.36
N THR A 77 22.03 4.56 -15.56
CA THR A 77 23.37 4.92 -16.04
C THR A 77 24.12 3.65 -16.43
N TYR A 78 24.74 3.68 -17.60
CA TYR A 78 25.47 2.56 -18.19
C TYR A 78 26.97 2.89 -18.29
N GLY A 79 27.81 1.86 -18.31
CA GLY A 79 29.23 2.00 -18.63
C GLY A 79 29.46 2.44 -20.08
N LEU A 80 30.71 2.72 -20.41
CA LEU A 80 31.08 3.14 -21.77
C LEU A 80 30.73 2.03 -22.78
N GLY A 81 29.82 2.35 -23.71
CA GLY A 81 29.38 1.42 -24.76
C GLY A 81 28.31 0.41 -24.30
N GLU A 82 27.85 0.50 -23.04
CA GLU A 82 26.77 -0.34 -22.52
C GLU A 82 25.41 0.33 -22.70
N SER A 83 24.36 -0.50 -22.78
CA SER A 83 22.96 -0.05 -22.78
C SER A 83 22.04 -1.14 -22.22
N THR A 84 20.73 -0.98 -22.32
CA THR A 84 19.78 -2.06 -22.00
C THR A 84 20.08 -3.36 -22.77
N THR A 85 20.64 -3.25 -23.98
CA THR A 85 20.99 -4.41 -24.81
C THR A 85 22.10 -5.27 -24.19
N THR A 86 23.02 -4.67 -23.42
CA THR A 86 24.12 -5.38 -22.75
C THR A 86 23.62 -6.37 -21.71
N PHE A 87 22.49 -6.06 -21.08
CA PHE A 87 21.90 -6.83 -19.98
C PHE A 87 20.60 -7.52 -20.37
N THR A 88 20.28 -7.52 -21.67
CA THR A 88 19.08 -8.18 -22.20
C THR A 88 19.45 -9.58 -22.66
N ASP A 89 18.94 -10.57 -21.93
CA ASP A 89 18.82 -11.94 -22.42
C ASP A 89 17.44 -12.08 -23.10
N LEU A 90 17.44 -12.46 -24.38
CA LEU A 90 16.22 -12.68 -25.16
C LEU A 90 15.75 -14.14 -25.11
N ASP A 91 16.64 -15.05 -24.75
CA ASP A 91 16.34 -16.47 -24.62
C ASP A 91 15.83 -16.80 -23.23
N PHE A 92 15.88 -15.86 -22.28
CA PHE A 92 15.33 -16.02 -20.94
C PHE A 92 13.82 -15.68 -20.86
N PRO A 93 13.00 -16.52 -20.20
CA PRO A 93 13.32 -17.88 -19.74
C PRO A 93 13.29 -18.90 -20.88
N GLU A 94 14.28 -19.80 -20.92
CA GLU A 94 14.43 -20.76 -22.03
C GLU A 94 13.27 -21.76 -22.12
N ARG A 95 12.65 -22.08 -20.98
CA ARG A 95 11.54 -23.02 -20.83
C ARG A 95 10.79 -22.76 -19.53
N PRO A 96 9.52 -23.21 -19.41
CA PRO A 96 8.82 -23.14 -18.13
C PRO A 96 9.50 -24.00 -17.08
N ALA A 97 9.56 -23.48 -15.85
CA ALA A 97 9.84 -24.27 -14.65
C ALA A 97 8.51 -24.73 -14.05
N THR A 98 8.34 -26.04 -13.88
CA THR A 98 7.09 -26.63 -13.37
C THR A 98 7.38 -27.68 -12.31
N LEU A 99 6.32 -28.15 -11.63
CA LEU A 99 6.45 -29.25 -10.67
C LEU A 99 6.96 -30.55 -11.31
N ASP A 100 6.77 -30.73 -12.62
CA ASP A 100 7.26 -31.90 -13.35
C ASP A 100 8.78 -31.89 -13.54
N ASP A 101 9.43 -30.73 -13.33
CA ASP A 101 10.90 -30.63 -13.28
C ASP A 101 11.50 -31.15 -11.97
N LEU A 102 10.67 -31.43 -10.96
CA LEU A 102 11.11 -31.93 -9.66
C LEU A 102 11.23 -33.46 -9.66
N SER A 103 12.20 -33.96 -8.90
CA SER A 103 12.20 -35.37 -8.54
C SER A 103 10.98 -35.68 -7.65
N PRO A 104 10.42 -36.90 -7.71
CA PRO A 104 9.32 -37.27 -6.81
C PRO A 104 9.67 -37.14 -5.32
N GLU A 105 10.95 -37.20 -4.97
CA GLU A 105 11.43 -37.00 -3.59
C GLU A 105 11.39 -35.52 -3.20
N ASP A 106 11.91 -34.63 -4.05
CA ASP A 106 11.92 -33.19 -3.79
C ASP A 106 10.51 -32.62 -3.73
N GLN A 107 9.63 -33.05 -4.64
CA GLN A 107 8.23 -32.63 -4.64
C GLN A 107 7.54 -33.03 -3.32
N ARG A 108 7.71 -34.28 -2.85
CA ARG A 108 7.12 -34.74 -1.59
C ARG A 108 7.69 -33.99 -0.37
N ARG A 109 9.00 -33.75 -0.35
CA ARG A 109 9.68 -33.03 0.73
C ARG A 109 9.18 -31.57 0.80
N ALA A 110 9.17 -30.89 -0.33
CA ALA A 110 8.71 -29.50 -0.43
C ALA A 110 7.21 -29.37 -0.10
N GLU A 111 6.37 -30.27 -0.61
CA GLU A 111 4.94 -30.29 -0.29
C GLU A 111 4.68 -30.48 1.21
N ALA A 112 5.38 -31.41 1.85
CA ALA A 112 5.25 -31.61 3.29
C ALA A 112 5.62 -30.33 4.07
N ALA A 113 6.76 -29.70 3.74
CA ALA A 113 7.22 -28.48 4.41
C ALA A 113 6.25 -27.30 4.20
N CYS A 114 5.78 -27.08 2.97
CA CYS A 114 4.84 -26.00 2.65
C CYS A 114 3.48 -26.21 3.35
N ARG A 115 2.97 -27.45 3.40
CA ARG A 115 1.70 -27.76 4.09
C ARG A 115 1.83 -27.68 5.61
N GLU A 116 2.94 -28.15 6.20
CA GLU A 116 3.21 -28.01 7.63
C GLU A 116 3.32 -26.54 8.04
N ALA A 117 3.84 -25.71 7.14
CA ALA A 117 3.80 -24.27 7.28
C ALA A 117 2.38 -23.67 7.15
N GLY A 118 1.34 -24.44 6.83
CA GLY A 118 -0.02 -23.91 6.71
C GLY A 118 -0.20 -23.02 5.49
N ILE A 119 0.54 -23.29 4.41
CA ILE A 119 0.18 -22.76 3.09
C ILE A 119 -1.04 -23.55 2.60
N THR A 120 -2.16 -22.85 2.44
CA THR A 120 -3.46 -23.47 2.08
C THR A 120 -4.00 -22.95 0.76
N ASP A 121 -3.60 -21.75 0.33
CA ASP A 121 -3.94 -21.24 -0.98
C ASP A 121 -3.31 -22.13 -2.09
N PRO A 122 -4.08 -22.60 -3.10
CA PRO A 122 -3.56 -23.52 -4.10
C PRO A 122 -2.40 -22.98 -4.93
N ASP A 123 -2.43 -21.69 -5.30
CA ASP A 123 -1.38 -21.08 -6.12
C ASP A 123 -0.13 -20.82 -5.29
N ALA A 124 -0.28 -20.25 -4.10
CA ALA A 124 0.84 -20.08 -3.16
C ALA A 124 1.47 -21.43 -2.77
N LEU A 125 0.67 -22.50 -2.64
CA LEU A 125 1.17 -23.83 -2.36
C LEU A 125 1.97 -24.38 -3.55
N ARG A 126 1.46 -24.26 -4.77
CA ARG A 126 2.14 -24.70 -6.00
C ARG A 126 3.49 -23.99 -6.15
N ASP A 127 3.52 -22.67 -5.97
CA ASP A 127 4.73 -21.85 -6.06
C ASP A 127 5.72 -22.20 -4.93
N CYS A 128 5.23 -22.40 -3.70
CA CYS A 128 6.06 -22.87 -2.58
C CYS A 128 6.75 -24.21 -2.86
N ILE A 129 6.01 -25.19 -3.40
CA ILE A 129 6.55 -26.51 -3.73
C ILE A 129 7.63 -26.38 -4.82
N LEU A 130 7.37 -25.57 -5.84
CA LEU A 130 8.32 -25.34 -6.93
C LEU A 130 9.62 -24.71 -6.40
N ASP A 131 9.51 -23.61 -5.66
CA ASP A 131 10.67 -22.86 -5.16
C ASP A 131 11.50 -23.69 -4.18
N VAL A 132 10.87 -24.29 -3.15
CA VAL A 132 11.55 -25.12 -2.16
C VAL A 132 12.09 -26.41 -2.79
N GLY A 133 11.36 -26.98 -3.75
CA GLY A 133 11.76 -28.18 -4.48
C GLY A 133 13.00 -27.96 -5.34
N LEU A 134 13.01 -26.92 -6.17
CA LEU A 134 14.12 -26.63 -7.09
C LEU A 134 15.36 -26.11 -6.37
N THR A 135 15.18 -25.27 -5.35
CA THR A 135 16.31 -24.61 -4.68
C THR A 135 16.81 -25.37 -3.45
N GLY A 136 15.97 -26.20 -2.84
CA GLY A 136 16.22 -26.78 -1.52
C GLY A 136 16.15 -25.77 -0.37
N ASP A 137 15.71 -24.53 -0.62
CA ASP A 137 15.74 -23.44 0.33
C ASP A 137 14.36 -23.15 0.93
N GLU A 138 14.14 -23.57 2.17
CA GLU A 138 12.87 -23.37 2.88
C GLU A 138 12.56 -21.89 3.18
N ARG A 139 13.48 -20.96 2.95
CA ARG A 139 13.20 -19.52 3.11
C ARG A 139 12.09 -19.04 2.16
N PHE A 140 11.88 -19.71 1.02
CA PHE A 140 10.76 -19.42 0.10
C PHE A 140 9.38 -19.69 0.70
N ILE A 141 9.26 -20.50 1.76
CA ILE A 141 8.00 -20.69 2.49
C ILE A 141 7.46 -19.35 3.01
N ALA A 142 8.35 -18.43 3.43
CA ALA A 142 7.94 -17.12 3.90
C ALA A 142 7.33 -16.25 2.79
N SER A 143 7.77 -16.41 1.54
CA SER A 143 7.21 -15.71 0.38
C SER A 143 5.82 -16.22 0.06
N ALA A 144 5.64 -17.54 0.02
CA ALA A 144 4.32 -18.17 -0.17
C ALA A 144 3.33 -17.79 0.94
N ARG A 145 3.78 -17.68 2.20
CA ARG A 145 2.93 -17.18 3.30
C ARG A 145 2.44 -15.74 3.04
N ALA A 146 3.29 -14.90 2.48
CA ALA A 146 2.94 -13.51 2.18
C ALA A 146 2.00 -13.43 0.98
N GLN A 147 2.18 -14.27 -0.04
CA GLN A 147 1.29 -14.36 -1.21
C GLN A 147 -0.13 -14.76 -0.83
N GLN A 148 -0.31 -15.75 0.05
CA GLN A 148 -1.65 -16.15 0.51
C GLN A 148 -2.27 -15.18 1.53
N ALA A 149 -1.52 -14.17 1.99
CA ALA A 149 -2.05 -13.22 2.97
C ALA A 149 -3.09 -12.32 2.31
N PRO A 150 -4.21 -11.98 2.99
CA PRO A 150 -5.17 -11.01 2.50
C PRO A 150 -4.49 -9.70 2.05
N PRO A 151 -4.90 -9.08 0.91
CA PRO A 151 -4.31 -7.85 0.40
C PRO A 151 -4.29 -6.69 1.42
N GLU A 152 -5.26 -6.68 2.33
CA GLU A 152 -5.37 -5.73 3.45
C GLU A 152 -4.14 -5.75 4.36
N LEU A 153 -3.50 -6.91 4.54
CA LEU A 153 -2.26 -7.07 5.32
C LEU A 153 -1.00 -6.60 4.56
N LEU A 154 -1.11 -6.42 3.24
CA LEU A 154 -0.05 -5.89 2.37
C LEU A 154 -0.22 -4.39 2.12
N SER A 155 -1.41 -3.82 2.39
CA SER A 155 -1.66 -2.38 2.28
C SER A 155 -0.74 -1.56 3.18
N ALA A 156 -0.44 -0.31 2.79
CA ALA A 156 0.24 0.62 3.68
C ALA A 156 -0.57 0.72 4.99
N PRO A 157 0.08 0.74 6.17
CA PRO A 157 -0.65 0.87 7.42
C PRO A 157 -1.57 2.09 7.35
N PRO A 158 -2.81 2.00 7.85
CA PRO A 158 -3.76 3.10 7.78
C PRO A 158 -3.11 4.37 8.34
N LEU A 159 -3.39 5.51 7.71
CA LEU A 159 -2.78 6.78 8.07
C LEU A 159 -2.97 7.04 9.57
N SER A 160 -1.87 7.03 10.31
CA SER A 160 -1.88 7.42 11.72
C SER A 160 -1.65 8.91 11.84
N ILE A 161 -2.59 9.61 12.46
CA ILE A 161 -2.52 11.03 12.80
C ILE A 161 -2.19 11.27 14.27
N ALA A 162 -2.06 10.20 15.06
CA ALA A 162 -1.56 10.28 16.44
C ALA A 162 -0.16 10.90 16.48
N GLY A 163 0.10 11.69 17.52
CA GLY A 163 1.38 12.38 17.71
C GLY A 163 1.23 13.82 18.16
N VAL A 164 2.33 14.55 18.07
CA VAL A 164 2.40 15.96 18.48
C VAL A 164 2.38 16.84 17.24
N TRP A 165 1.57 17.89 17.29
CA TRP A 165 1.31 18.80 16.19
C TRP A 165 1.54 20.24 16.65
N ASP A 166 2.33 20.97 15.87
CA ASP A 166 2.39 22.41 15.95
C ASP A 166 1.20 22.96 15.14
N THR A 167 0.29 23.68 15.81
CA THR A 167 -0.94 24.21 15.18
C THR A 167 -1.00 25.72 15.27
N SER A 168 -1.93 26.33 14.52
CA SER A 168 -2.28 27.75 14.65
C SER A 168 -2.78 28.16 16.05
N TYR A 169 -3.08 27.20 16.94
CA TYR A 169 -3.63 27.42 18.29
C TYR A 169 -2.78 26.79 19.41
N ASN A 170 -1.47 26.66 19.18
CA ASN A 170 -0.45 26.03 20.03
C ASN A 170 -0.29 24.51 19.80
N LEU A 171 0.52 23.88 20.65
CA LEU A 171 0.86 22.48 20.55
C LEU A 171 -0.32 21.58 20.93
N MET A 172 -0.66 20.67 20.03
CA MET A 172 -1.75 19.71 20.18
C MET A 172 -1.20 18.29 20.14
N ARG A 173 -1.59 17.45 21.09
CA ARG A 173 -1.30 16.01 21.08
C ARG A 173 -2.54 15.25 20.68
N LEU A 174 -2.48 14.50 19.57
CA LEU A 174 -3.54 13.60 19.12
C LEU A 174 -3.23 12.16 19.55
N ASN A 175 -4.24 11.46 20.03
CA ASN A 175 -4.28 10.01 20.19
C ASN A 175 -5.32 9.43 19.23
N GLN A 176 -5.05 8.23 18.71
CA GLN A 176 -5.91 7.55 17.76
C GLN A 176 -6.16 6.13 18.22
N ASP A 177 -7.45 5.76 18.31
CA ASP A 177 -7.93 4.41 18.55
C ASP A 177 -8.90 4.01 17.42
N GLY A 178 -8.38 3.30 16.43
CA GLY A 178 -9.08 3.05 15.18
C GLY A 178 -9.44 4.36 14.45
N GLU A 179 -10.73 4.54 14.19
CA GLU A 179 -11.28 5.79 13.62
C GLU A 179 -11.48 6.89 14.68
N GLN A 180 -11.37 6.61 15.98
CA GLN A 180 -11.65 7.61 17.01
C GLN A 180 -10.41 8.42 17.37
N ILE A 181 -10.53 9.74 17.33
CA ILE A 181 -9.48 10.68 17.66
C ILE A 181 -9.84 11.42 18.93
N THR A 182 -8.85 11.54 19.82
CA THR A 182 -8.88 12.49 20.92
C THR A 182 -7.64 13.35 20.86
N GLY A 183 -7.76 14.61 21.26
CA GLY A 183 -6.68 15.55 21.26
C GLY A 183 -6.73 16.47 22.47
N THR A 184 -5.55 16.85 22.95
CA THR A 184 -5.39 17.76 24.08
C THR A 184 -4.32 18.78 23.76
N TYR A 185 -4.58 20.03 24.11
CA TYR A 185 -3.63 21.12 24.01
C TYR A 185 -2.71 21.20 25.23
N GLU A 186 -1.56 21.86 25.08
CA GLU A 186 -0.54 21.98 26.12
C GLU A 186 -1.04 22.65 27.42
N ASP A 187 -2.08 23.49 27.35
CA ASP A 187 -2.72 24.08 28.54
C ASP A 187 -3.56 23.08 29.34
N GLY A 188 -3.82 21.89 28.81
CA GLY A 188 -4.60 20.84 29.46
C GLY A 188 -6.09 21.15 29.61
N SER A 189 -6.59 22.23 29.01
CA SER A 189 -7.99 22.70 29.18
C SER A 189 -8.75 22.83 27.86
N ARG A 190 -8.08 22.63 26.72
CA ARG A 190 -8.70 22.56 25.39
C ARG A 190 -8.50 21.21 24.76
N TYR A 191 -9.56 20.76 24.08
CA TYR A 191 -9.65 19.42 23.53
C TYR A 191 -10.19 19.45 22.10
N VAL A 192 -9.85 18.40 21.35
CA VAL A 192 -10.49 18.06 20.09
C VAL A 192 -10.83 16.58 20.08
N GLY A 193 -11.84 16.19 19.33
CA GLY A 193 -12.19 14.78 19.18
C GLY A 193 -13.20 14.56 18.08
N GLY A 194 -13.21 13.36 17.53
CA GLY A 194 -14.07 13.05 16.40
C GLY A 194 -13.73 11.73 15.73
N THR A 195 -14.36 11.52 14.57
CA THR A 195 -14.15 10.33 13.76
C THR A 195 -13.25 10.67 12.57
N PHE A 196 -12.20 9.88 12.40
CA PHE A 196 -11.22 9.96 11.33
C PHE A 196 -11.48 8.85 10.31
N ARG A 197 -11.76 9.24 9.06
CA ARG A 197 -11.92 8.32 7.92
C ARG A 197 -11.10 8.83 6.76
N ASP A 198 -10.34 7.92 6.14
CA ASP A 198 -9.40 8.19 5.05
C ASP A 198 -8.38 9.27 5.40
N THR A 199 -8.73 10.54 5.14
CA THR A 199 -7.89 11.72 5.39
C THR A 199 -8.62 12.80 6.18
N VAL A 200 -9.87 12.57 6.59
CA VAL A 200 -10.72 13.60 7.20
C VAL A 200 -11.04 13.25 8.64
N LEU A 201 -10.74 14.17 9.56
CA LEU A 201 -11.26 14.19 10.92
C LEU A 201 -12.47 15.14 10.96
N ASP A 202 -13.66 14.60 11.22
CA ASP A 202 -14.87 15.39 11.48
C ASP A 202 -15.27 15.20 12.96
N GLY A 203 -15.56 16.30 13.65
CA GLY A 203 -15.82 16.23 15.08
C GLY A 203 -16.00 17.59 15.74
N PHE A 204 -15.51 17.71 16.97
CA PHE A 204 -15.70 18.86 17.83
C PHE A 204 -14.41 19.32 18.50
N TRP A 205 -14.34 20.61 18.81
CA TRP A 205 -13.44 21.17 19.81
C TRP A 205 -14.27 21.58 21.03
N TRP A 206 -13.69 21.51 22.22
CA TRP A 206 -14.34 22.00 23.45
C TRP A 206 -13.30 22.42 24.50
N GLY A 207 -13.74 23.23 25.45
CA GLY A 207 -12.91 23.69 26.56
C GLY A 207 -13.68 24.38 27.67
N GLU A 208 -12.96 24.90 28.65
CA GLU A 208 -13.55 25.55 29.83
C GLU A 208 -14.21 26.90 29.51
N ILE A 209 -13.65 27.66 28.57
CA ILE A 209 -14.18 28.95 28.14
C ILE A 209 -13.84 29.20 26.66
N ALA A 210 -14.76 29.86 25.95
CA ALA A 210 -14.56 30.29 24.58
C ALA A 210 -15.33 31.59 24.28
N GLY A 211 -15.14 32.16 23.08
CA GLY A 211 -15.76 33.41 22.68
C GLY A 211 -17.29 33.37 22.55
N VAL A 212 -17.87 32.18 22.41
CA VAL A 212 -19.32 31.97 22.33
C VAL A 212 -19.71 30.83 23.26
N ARG A 213 -20.76 31.06 24.06
CA ARG A 213 -21.41 30.03 24.87
C ARG A 213 -22.59 29.44 24.10
N CYS A 214 -22.59 28.12 23.90
CA CYS A 214 -23.65 27.38 23.23
C CYS A 214 -24.85 27.11 24.16
N ASP A 215 -26.02 26.96 23.56
CA ASP A 215 -27.24 26.63 24.29
C ASP A 215 -27.19 25.19 24.85
N THR A 216 -26.60 24.28 24.09
CA THR A 216 -26.40 22.88 24.45
C THR A 216 -25.01 22.65 25.03
N ALA A 217 -24.88 21.63 25.89
CA ALA A 217 -23.60 21.18 26.41
C ALA A 217 -23.04 20.05 25.54
N HIS A 218 -21.72 20.03 25.38
CA HIS A 218 -20.95 18.95 24.78
C HIS A 218 -19.80 18.61 25.72
N GLU A 219 -19.59 17.32 26.02
CA GLU A 219 -18.55 16.86 26.96
C GLU A 219 -18.52 17.65 28.30
N GLY A 220 -19.70 17.98 28.82
CA GLY A 220 -19.85 18.69 30.10
C GLY A 220 -19.63 20.20 30.07
N THR A 221 -19.35 20.81 28.91
CA THR A 221 -19.16 22.26 28.75
C THR A 221 -20.14 22.87 27.74
N HIS A 222 -20.48 24.14 27.94
CA HIS A 222 -21.23 24.94 26.95
C HIS A 222 -20.31 25.70 25.99
N TYR A 223 -19.00 25.47 26.04
CA TYR A 223 -18.02 26.12 25.17
C TYR A 223 -17.40 25.09 24.25
N TRP A 224 -18.01 24.92 23.09
CA TRP A 224 -17.64 23.92 22.10
C TRP A 224 -17.99 24.40 20.69
N GLY A 225 -17.52 23.66 19.69
CA GLY A 225 -17.96 23.84 18.32
C GLY A 225 -17.43 22.77 17.38
N ARG A 226 -17.90 22.76 16.13
CA ARG A 226 -17.51 21.76 15.14
C ARG A 226 -16.12 22.00 14.58
N ILE A 227 -15.44 20.91 14.19
CA ILE A 227 -14.21 20.91 13.41
C ILE A 227 -14.33 20.00 12.19
N ARG A 228 -13.55 20.31 11.16
CA ARG A 228 -13.25 19.39 10.06
C ARG A 228 -11.82 19.61 9.60
N PHE A 229 -10.95 18.62 9.78
CA PHE A 229 -9.55 18.67 9.34
C PHE A 229 -9.31 17.66 8.22
N THR A 230 -8.57 18.08 7.20
CA THR A 230 -8.13 17.26 6.07
C THR A 230 -6.61 17.10 6.14
N PHE A 231 -6.16 15.87 6.31
CA PHE A 231 -4.75 15.50 6.44
C PHE A 231 -4.13 15.26 5.06
N MET A 232 -3.08 16.01 4.75
CA MET A 232 -2.26 15.86 3.57
C MET A 232 -1.07 14.95 3.93
N GLY A 233 -1.35 13.65 3.99
CA GLY A 233 -0.42 12.65 4.52
C GLY A 233 -0.20 12.78 6.03
N ALA A 234 0.87 12.17 6.55
CA ALA A 234 1.10 12.06 7.99
C ALA A 234 1.57 13.36 8.67
N ASN A 235 1.97 14.38 7.90
CA ASN A 235 2.78 15.48 8.43
C ASN A 235 2.13 16.86 8.39
N ARG A 236 0.96 17.01 7.76
CA ARG A 236 0.28 18.29 7.62
C ARG A 236 -1.24 18.09 7.58
N PHE A 237 -1.99 19.01 8.16
CA PHE A 237 -3.41 19.15 7.90
C PHE A 237 -3.80 20.61 7.67
N GLU A 238 -4.90 20.77 6.95
CA GLU A 238 -5.67 22.01 6.87
C GLU A 238 -7.08 21.75 7.35
N GLY A 239 -7.69 22.72 7.98
CA GLY A 239 -8.93 22.50 8.69
C GLY A 239 -9.73 23.76 8.93
N ALA A 240 -10.99 23.55 9.28
CA ALA A 240 -11.91 24.60 9.63
C ALA A 240 -12.64 24.28 10.93
N TRP A 241 -13.07 25.33 11.64
CA TRP A 241 -13.85 25.23 12.86
C TRP A 241 -14.97 26.28 12.92
N GLY A 242 -16.01 25.98 13.68
CA GLY A 242 -17.14 26.89 13.97
C GLY A 242 -17.51 26.84 15.45
N TYR A 243 -18.34 27.76 15.93
CA TYR A 243 -18.92 27.72 17.27
C TYR A 243 -20.23 26.93 17.26
N CYS A 244 -20.46 26.09 18.27
CA CYS A 244 -21.68 25.29 18.38
C CYS A 244 -21.95 24.53 17.05
N ASP A 245 -23.19 24.57 16.56
CA ASP A 245 -23.61 23.99 15.28
C ASP A 245 -23.48 24.95 14.08
N GLN A 246 -22.78 26.08 14.23
CA GLN A 246 -22.64 27.06 13.14
C GLN A 246 -21.67 26.59 12.05
N ASP A 247 -21.69 27.29 10.92
CA ASP A 247 -20.79 27.06 9.80
C ASP A 247 -19.31 27.21 10.20
N LEU A 248 -18.45 26.42 9.53
CA LEU A 248 -17.02 26.35 9.78
C LEU A 248 -16.30 27.54 9.11
N ASN A 249 -16.28 28.69 9.78
CA ASN A 249 -15.72 29.94 9.26
C ASN A 249 -14.30 30.25 9.75
N GLY A 250 -13.82 29.56 10.79
CA GLY A 250 -12.48 29.74 11.33
C GLY A 250 -11.47 28.80 10.68
N GLY A 251 -10.27 29.30 10.34
CA GLY A 251 -9.17 28.47 9.83
C GLY A 251 -8.40 27.77 10.95
N TRP A 252 -7.87 26.59 10.65
CA TRP A 252 -7.02 25.80 11.54
C TRP A 252 -6.03 24.97 10.75
N GLU A 253 -4.75 25.17 10.98
CA GLU A 253 -3.70 24.41 10.30
C GLU A 253 -2.77 23.75 11.31
N GLY A 254 -2.07 22.70 10.88
CA GLY A 254 -1.03 22.10 11.69
C GLY A 254 -0.01 21.28 10.90
N SER A 255 1.19 21.23 11.46
CA SER A 255 2.30 20.41 10.99
C SER A 255 2.77 19.47 12.10
N ARG A 256 3.22 18.28 11.71
CA ARG A 256 3.75 17.30 12.66
C ARG A 256 5.09 17.81 13.22
N ARG A 257 5.24 17.70 14.54
CA ARG A 257 6.45 18.04 15.28
C ARG A 257 7.46 16.90 15.31
#